data_AF-A0A6L3ZD92-F1
#
_entry.id   AF-A0A6L3ZD92-F1
#
_cell.length_a   1.000
_cell.length_b   1.000
_cell.length_c   1.000
_cell.angle_alpha   90.00
_cell.angle_beta   90.00
_cell.angle_gamma   90.00
#
_symmetry.space_group_name_H-M   'P 1'
#
loop_
_entity.id
_entity.type
_entity.pdbx_description
1 polymer ?
#
loop_
_entity_poly.entity_id
_entity_poly.type
_entity_poly.pdbx_seq_one_letter_code
_entity_poly.pdbx_strand_id
1 'polypeptide(L)'
;MISIDENDVLAAILSGQVASNDEYSVWFQGNSFPVKELFRKAHELSGKSIVNPNFTTDQAQSKLWSLGFPIVDPTCDEWHISYKELESFSILIKRNGYDSSNRIDKNIGDFLNQIIWQKAKKWREGLKKLGWDVKGRMSWNEQANNTVGQRFRKFVWYRVLPRTRVSDLLFYTIGFEESGEIVYKIDVKWDNEFFTSRNGRGKAFNEYRKQNGLLWQRRRLSKGEHVEINELIELSNSYFTGCEVEYAKLSSLLFPNERLMRLTWNTNSWTKPTRHEYDIANINNSSSRFDEKYGYANEEWLFSHEFTVGKVQFGFIEGASKLGDNGPSLLERVHLFTINDKSKSKYYVGYIDNLEVLNQDEINNLPLGKWNEIVKRDIQEIEGSLEYVKERQWLPNVKFNIEDVQLLDELLVMKGSSNSKQNRFVPYKVSKLGDEIYNLYKSSEQVQVQWKSGRGNPPDEYEMNTKAKKRKVTRIHTDLVNGLADYLELTYPKDQISAELFRIDNKLIDIAVRNSNTFILFEIKTSKIAKDNIRQALGQLLEYAYYSDLEIESLIIAGPAAMSKNDLDYLRRLKHKTQIPLEYWHIKVAQGQKDSVLMKYV
;
A
#
# COMPACT_ATOMS: atom_id res chain seq x y z
N MET A 1 -22.86 -51.30 -31.73
CA MET A 1 -22.59 -49.85 -31.58
C MET A 1 -23.61 -49.11 -32.41
N ILE A 2 -24.39 -48.20 -31.81
CA ILE A 2 -25.54 -47.57 -32.46
C ILE A 2 -25.03 -46.71 -33.63
N SER A 3 -25.37 -47.10 -34.86
CA SER A 3 -24.76 -46.59 -36.09
C SER A 3 -25.45 -45.33 -36.65
N ILE A 4 -25.82 -44.38 -35.79
CA ILE A 4 -26.32 -43.08 -36.24
C ILE A 4 -25.23 -42.01 -36.23
N ASP A 5 -25.28 -41.10 -37.19
CA ASP A 5 -24.40 -39.93 -37.29
C ASP A 5 -25.15 -38.59 -37.18
N GLU A 6 -24.42 -37.49 -37.30
CA GLU A 6 -24.94 -36.12 -37.20
C GLU A 6 -26.03 -35.82 -38.25
N ASN A 7 -25.87 -36.34 -39.48
CA ASN A 7 -26.80 -36.10 -40.58
C ASN A 7 -28.11 -36.87 -40.39
N ASP A 8 -28.04 -38.09 -39.85
CA ASP A 8 -29.21 -38.89 -39.52
C ASP A 8 -30.13 -38.14 -38.54
N VAL A 9 -29.56 -37.54 -37.50
CA VAL A 9 -30.30 -36.77 -36.49
C VAL A 9 -30.84 -35.47 -37.08
N LEU A 10 -30.07 -34.76 -37.90
CA LEU A 10 -30.55 -33.56 -38.59
C LEU A 10 -31.71 -33.86 -39.54
N ALA A 11 -31.64 -34.96 -40.30
CA ALA A 11 -32.73 -35.40 -41.17
C ALA A 11 -34.00 -35.73 -40.37
N ALA A 12 -33.85 -36.36 -39.20
CA ALA A 12 -34.96 -36.62 -38.29
C ALA A 12 -35.61 -35.31 -37.80
N ILE A 13 -34.81 -34.33 -37.38
CA ILE A 13 -35.29 -32.99 -36.98
C ILE A 13 -36.06 -32.31 -38.13
N LEU A 14 -35.55 -32.38 -39.36
CA LEU A 14 -36.14 -31.75 -40.54
C LEU A 14 -37.41 -32.44 -41.05
N SER A 15 -37.59 -33.75 -40.79
CA SER A 15 -38.73 -34.53 -41.27
C SER A 15 -40.08 -34.17 -40.61
N GLY A 16 -40.04 -33.49 -39.45
CA GLY A 16 -41.21 -32.94 -38.78
C GLY A 16 -42.06 -33.93 -37.95
N GLN A 17 -42.74 -33.36 -36.94
CA GLN A 17 -43.64 -33.90 -35.89
C GLN A 17 -43.00 -34.50 -34.62
N VAL A 18 -43.57 -34.40 -33.38
CA VAL A 18 -44.63 -33.62 -32.67
C VAL A 18 -44.33 -33.78 -31.15
N ALA A 19 -45.00 -33.01 -30.28
CA ALA A 19 -45.07 -33.08 -28.81
C ALA A 19 -44.83 -34.46 -28.16
N SER A 20 -44.23 -34.43 -26.97
CA SER A 20 -43.75 -35.61 -26.26
C SER A 20 -44.08 -35.61 -24.77
N ASN A 21 -44.13 -36.82 -24.21
CA ASN A 21 -44.13 -37.09 -22.77
C ASN A 21 -42.74 -37.52 -22.24
N ASP A 22 -41.65 -37.36 -23.02
CA ASP A 22 -40.29 -37.62 -22.52
C ASP A 22 -39.91 -36.57 -21.46
N GLU A 23 -39.27 -37.03 -20.39
CA GLU A 23 -38.73 -36.19 -19.30
C GLU A 23 -37.72 -35.14 -19.82
N TYR A 24 -37.02 -35.44 -20.92
CA TYR A 24 -36.01 -34.56 -21.51
C TYR A 24 -36.14 -34.46 -23.03
N SER A 25 -35.70 -33.35 -23.59
CA SER A 25 -35.79 -33.06 -25.02
C SER A 25 -34.46 -32.62 -25.61
N VAL A 26 -34.20 -32.97 -26.87
CA VAL A 26 -33.15 -32.37 -27.67
C VAL A 26 -33.56 -30.95 -28.02
N TRP A 27 -32.70 -29.98 -27.72
CA TRP A 27 -32.90 -28.59 -28.07
C TRP A 27 -32.22 -28.29 -29.41
N PHE A 28 -32.99 -27.81 -30.39
CA PHE A 28 -32.48 -27.43 -31.69
C PHE A 28 -33.16 -26.18 -32.25
N GLN A 29 -32.39 -25.10 -32.42
CA GLN A 29 -32.82 -23.81 -32.97
C GLN A 29 -34.11 -23.28 -32.31
N GLY A 30 -34.18 -23.33 -30.97
CA GLY A 30 -35.33 -22.87 -30.19
C GLY A 30 -36.49 -23.87 -30.09
N ASN A 31 -36.41 -25.03 -30.74
CA ASN A 31 -37.42 -26.08 -30.68
C ASN A 31 -36.95 -27.25 -29.81
N SER A 32 -37.90 -27.96 -29.20
CA SER A 32 -37.64 -29.14 -28.37
C SER A 32 -38.17 -30.40 -29.05
N PHE A 33 -37.35 -31.45 -29.09
CA PHE A 33 -37.66 -32.73 -29.72
C PHE A 33 -37.52 -33.87 -28.71
N PRO A 34 -38.50 -34.78 -28.56
CA PRO A 34 -38.36 -35.96 -27.71
C PRO A 34 -37.10 -36.76 -28.00
N VAL A 35 -36.34 -37.08 -26.96
CA VAL A 35 -35.07 -37.80 -27.10
C VAL A 35 -35.27 -39.17 -27.76
N LYS A 36 -36.21 -39.99 -27.26
CA LYS A 36 -36.38 -41.36 -27.75
C LYS A 36 -36.91 -41.40 -29.18
N GLU A 37 -37.94 -40.61 -29.45
CA GLU A 37 -38.58 -40.58 -30.76
C GLU A 37 -37.65 -40.00 -31.82
N LEU A 38 -36.91 -38.93 -31.50
CA LEU A 38 -35.92 -38.37 -32.42
C LEU A 38 -34.84 -39.38 -32.73
N PHE A 39 -34.34 -40.08 -31.72
CA PHE A 39 -33.30 -41.09 -31.88
C PHE A 39 -33.77 -42.30 -32.70
N ARG A 40 -35.00 -42.78 -32.45
CA ARG A 40 -35.66 -43.82 -33.25
C ARG A 40 -35.79 -43.38 -34.70
N LYS A 41 -36.23 -42.15 -34.94
CA LYS A 41 -36.41 -41.61 -36.29
C LYS A 41 -35.08 -41.47 -37.04
N ALA A 42 -34.04 -41.00 -36.37
CA ALA A 42 -32.69 -40.95 -36.95
C ALA A 42 -32.21 -42.34 -37.37
N HIS A 43 -32.49 -43.35 -36.54
CA HIS A 43 -32.16 -44.74 -36.88
C HIS A 43 -32.93 -45.24 -38.11
N GLU A 44 -34.24 -44.97 -38.22
CA GLU A 44 -35.05 -45.32 -39.40
C GLU A 44 -34.49 -44.70 -40.69
N LEU A 45 -34.12 -43.43 -40.63
CA LEU A 45 -33.62 -42.67 -41.78
C LEU A 45 -32.20 -43.08 -42.19
N SER A 46 -31.40 -43.62 -41.26
CA SER A 46 -30.04 -44.07 -41.54
C SER A 46 -29.97 -45.26 -42.52
N GLY A 47 -31.09 -45.96 -42.77
CA GLY A 47 -31.16 -47.11 -43.67
C GLY A 47 -30.36 -48.34 -43.20
N LYS A 48 -29.74 -48.27 -42.02
CA LYS A 48 -28.95 -49.35 -41.43
C LYS A 48 -29.91 -50.29 -40.69
N SER A 49 -30.21 -51.42 -41.31
CA SER A 49 -31.20 -52.39 -40.83
C SER A 49 -30.89 -52.88 -39.41
N ILE A 50 -31.68 -52.42 -38.44
CA ILE A 50 -31.90 -53.12 -37.16
C ILE A 50 -33.40 -53.20 -36.98
N VAL A 51 -33.92 -54.43 -37.02
CA VAL A 51 -35.30 -54.74 -36.63
C VAL A 51 -35.36 -54.53 -35.11
N ASN A 52 -36.00 -53.45 -34.65
CA ASN A 52 -36.10 -53.00 -33.25
C ASN A 52 -34.76 -52.71 -32.54
N PRO A 53 -34.24 -51.47 -32.62
CA PRO A 53 -33.10 -51.07 -31.81
C PRO A 53 -33.55 -50.94 -30.33
N ASN A 54 -33.23 -51.94 -29.50
CA ASN A 54 -33.38 -51.86 -28.05
C ASN A 54 -32.28 -50.94 -27.47
N PHE A 55 -32.58 -49.65 -27.29
CA PHE A 55 -31.73 -48.70 -26.56
C PHE A 55 -32.46 -48.11 -25.35
N THR A 56 -31.71 -47.84 -24.29
CA THR A 56 -32.20 -47.09 -23.13
C THR A 56 -32.20 -45.59 -23.40
N THR A 57 -32.99 -44.82 -22.64
CA THR A 57 -32.96 -43.35 -22.73
C THR A 57 -31.55 -42.81 -22.51
N ASP A 58 -30.81 -43.33 -21.53
CA ASP A 58 -29.45 -42.87 -21.23
C ASP A 58 -28.46 -43.17 -22.38
N GLN A 59 -28.62 -44.30 -23.08
CA GLN A 59 -27.83 -44.60 -24.29
C GLN A 59 -28.15 -43.64 -25.44
N ALA A 60 -29.42 -43.31 -25.66
CA ALA A 60 -29.81 -42.34 -26.68
C ALA A 60 -29.24 -40.94 -26.36
N GLN A 61 -29.37 -40.49 -25.11
CA GLN A 61 -28.84 -39.20 -24.65
C GLN A 61 -27.32 -39.13 -24.80
N SER A 62 -26.59 -40.15 -24.34
CA SER A 62 -25.13 -40.22 -24.45
C SER A 62 -24.67 -40.12 -25.91
N LYS A 63 -25.35 -40.82 -26.82
CA LYS A 63 -25.04 -40.75 -28.25
C LYS A 63 -25.37 -39.38 -28.85
N LEU A 64 -26.52 -38.78 -28.51
CA LEU A 64 -26.89 -37.43 -28.98
C LEU A 64 -25.92 -36.35 -28.52
N TRP A 65 -25.48 -36.40 -27.25
CA TRP A 65 -24.43 -35.52 -26.75
C TRP A 65 -23.12 -35.68 -27.51
N SER A 66 -22.70 -36.92 -27.79
CA SER A 66 -21.48 -37.18 -28.58
C SER A 66 -21.55 -36.62 -30.00
N LEU A 67 -22.76 -36.45 -30.54
CA LEU A 67 -23.04 -35.86 -31.84
C LEU A 67 -23.28 -34.35 -31.78
N GLY A 68 -23.18 -33.71 -30.61
CA GLY A 68 -23.30 -32.26 -30.47
C GLY A 68 -24.72 -31.73 -30.27
N PHE A 69 -25.70 -32.58 -29.92
CA PHE A 69 -27.08 -32.17 -29.69
C PHE A 69 -27.32 -31.87 -28.19
N PRO A 70 -27.64 -30.61 -27.82
CA PRO A 70 -27.98 -30.25 -26.45
C PRO A 70 -29.27 -30.93 -26.01
N ILE A 71 -29.30 -31.35 -24.75
CA ILE A 71 -30.45 -31.96 -24.10
C ILE A 71 -30.88 -31.08 -22.93
N VAL A 72 -32.16 -30.73 -22.89
CA VAL A 72 -32.75 -29.85 -21.90
C VAL A 72 -33.90 -30.54 -21.18
N ASP A 73 -34.25 -30.01 -20.02
CA ASP A 73 -35.51 -30.32 -19.35
C ASP A 73 -36.59 -29.34 -19.86
N PRO A 74 -37.57 -29.79 -20.66
CA PRO A 74 -38.59 -28.92 -21.22
C PRO A 74 -39.59 -28.41 -20.17
N THR A 75 -39.59 -28.97 -18.95
CA THR A 75 -40.42 -28.50 -17.83
C THR A 75 -39.80 -27.34 -17.08
N CYS A 76 -38.48 -27.14 -17.21
CA CYS A 76 -37.76 -26.03 -16.59
C CYS A 76 -37.96 -24.75 -17.40
N ASP A 77 -38.54 -23.74 -16.76
CA ASP A 77 -38.68 -22.42 -17.36
C ASP A 77 -37.34 -21.64 -17.37
N GLU A 78 -37.42 -20.36 -17.72
CA GLU A 78 -36.26 -19.47 -17.77
C GLU A 78 -35.70 -19.05 -16.39
N TRP A 79 -36.38 -19.39 -15.29
CA TRP A 79 -36.02 -19.12 -13.89
C TRP A 79 -35.49 -20.34 -13.15
N HIS A 80 -35.48 -21.51 -13.76
CA HIS A 80 -34.93 -22.73 -13.17
C HIS A 80 -33.72 -23.22 -13.96
N ILE A 81 -32.68 -23.70 -13.29
CA ILE A 81 -31.52 -24.32 -13.95
C ILE A 81 -31.55 -25.81 -13.65
N SER A 82 -31.61 -26.64 -14.69
CA SER A 82 -31.68 -28.10 -14.54
C SER A 82 -30.31 -28.77 -14.61
N TYR A 83 -30.21 -29.95 -14.01
CA TYR A 83 -29.08 -30.86 -14.21
C TYR A 83 -28.77 -31.11 -15.69
N LYS A 84 -29.79 -31.31 -16.53
CA LYS A 84 -29.58 -31.64 -17.95
C LYS A 84 -28.99 -30.50 -18.76
N GLU A 85 -29.38 -29.28 -18.47
CA GLU A 85 -28.79 -28.10 -19.13
C GLU A 85 -27.32 -27.95 -18.78
N LEU A 86 -26.96 -28.11 -17.50
CA LEU A 86 -25.57 -28.02 -17.04
C LEU A 86 -24.70 -29.20 -17.51
N GLU A 87 -25.28 -30.40 -17.60
CA GLU A 87 -24.59 -31.57 -18.15
C GLU A 87 -24.38 -31.44 -19.68
N SER A 88 -25.39 -30.96 -20.41
CA SER A 88 -25.25 -30.61 -21.83
C SER A 88 -24.18 -29.54 -22.03
N PHE A 89 -24.18 -28.50 -21.20
CA PHE A 89 -23.14 -27.47 -21.21
C PHE A 89 -21.73 -28.08 -21.02
N SER A 90 -21.52 -28.87 -19.96
CA SER A 90 -20.20 -29.41 -19.61
C SER A 90 -19.63 -30.38 -20.66
N ILE A 91 -20.50 -31.06 -21.41
CA ILE A 91 -20.11 -31.96 -22.49
C ILE A 91 -19.83 -31.18 -23.78
N LEU A 92 -20.74 -30.30 -24.20
CA LEU A 92 -20.68 -29.70 -25.53
C LEU A 92 -19.56 -28.68 -25.69
N ILE A 93 -19.20 -27.95 -24.63
CA ILE A 93 -18.08 -26.98 -24.66
C ILE A 93 -16.72 -27.63 -24.88
N LYS A 94 -16.60 -28.96 -24.72
CA LYS A 94 -15.37 -29.73 -24.97
C LYS A 94 -15.18 -30.09 -26.43
N ARG A 95 -16.18 -29.84 -27.30
CA ARG A 95 -16.06 -30.05 -28.74
C ARG A 95 -14.95 -29.15 -29.31
N ASN A 96 -14.06 -29.73 -30.11
CA ASN A 96 -12.88 -29.05 -30.62
C ASN A 96 -13.24 -28.08 -31.76
N GLY A 97 -13.07 -26.78 -31.49
CA GLY A 97 -13.32 -25.74 -32.48
C GLY A 97 -14.82 -25.46 -32.69
N TYR A 98 -15.10 -24.28 -33.24
CA TYR A 98 -16.41 -23.86 -33.71
C TYR A 98 -16.32 -23.56 -35.20
N ASP A 99 -17.11 -24.28 -35.99
CA ASP A 99 -17.28 -24.03 -37.42
C ASP A 99 -18.63 -23.33 -37.68
N SER A 100 -18.56 -22.07 -38.09
CA SER A 100 -19.74 -21.28 -38.45
C SER A 100 -20.53 -21.84 -39.66
N SER A 101 -19.96 -22.72 -40.46
CA SER A 101 -20.66 -23.41 -41.55
C SER A 101 -21.42 -24.66 -41.05
N ASN A 102 -21.00 -25.24 -39.92
CA ASN A 102 -21.62 -26.42 -39.32
C ASN A 102 -22.90 -26.03 -38.56
N ARG A 103 -24.03 -26.67 -38.91
CA ARG A 103 -25.35 -26.40 -38.29
C ARG A 103 -25.42 -26.83 -36.81
N ILE A 104 -24.68 -27.86 -36.42
CA ILE A 104 -24.63 -28.36 -35.05
C ILE A 104 -23.83 -27.40 -34.18
N ASP A 105 -22.67 -26.94 -34.64
CA ASP A 105 -21.85 -25.98 -33.91
C ASP A 105 -22.61 -24.65 -33.69
N LYS A 106 -23.33 -24.17 -34.72
CA LYS A 106 -24.28 -23.05 -34.60
C LYS A 106 -25.34 -23.31 -33.53
N ASN A 107 -25.95 -24.51 -33.53
CA ASN A 107 -26.96 -24.88 -32.56
C ASN A 107 -26.41 -24.93 -31.12
N ILE A 108 -25.18 -25.42 -30.93
CA ILE A 108 -24.51 -25.36 -29.62
C ILE A 108 -24.34 -23.90 -29.19
N GLY A 109 -23.87 -23.03 -30.08
CA GLY A 109 -23.74 -21.60 -29.82
C GLY A 109 -25.07 -20.96 -29.41
N ASP A 110 -26.16 -21.29 -30.12
CA ASP A 110 -27.49 -20.81 -29.81
C ASP A 110 -28.00 -21.34 -28.46
N PHE A 111 -27.76 -22.62 -28.13
CA PHE A 111 -28.11 -23.21 -26.84
C PHE A 111 -27.39 -22.51 -25.68
N LEU A 112 -26.07 -22.33 -25.82
CA LEU A 112 -25.26 -21.61 -24.84
C LEU A 112 -25.78 -20.19 -24.63
N ASN A 113 -26.12 -19.50 -25.73
CA ASN A 113 -26.58 -18.12 -25.68
C ASN A 113 -28.00 -17.96 -25.10
N GLN A 114 -28.94 -18.78 -25.56
CA GLN A 114 -30.38 -18.63 -25.29
C GLN A 114 -30.81 -19.31 -23.98
N ILE A 115 -30.11 -20.36 -23.56
CA ILE A 115 -30.42 -21.09 -22.32
C ILE A 115 -29.42 -20.70 -21.24
N ILE A 116 -28.16 -21.12 -21.38
CA ILE A 116 -27.17 -21.04 -20.30
C ILE A 116 -26.85 -19.57 -19.93
N TRP A 117 -26.49 -18.75 -20.92
CA TRP A 117 -26.16 -17.35 -20.68
C TRP A 117 -27.37 -16.50 -20.26
N GLN A 118 -28.58 -16.79 -20.74
CA GLN A 118 -29.77 -16.06 -20.29
C GLN A 118 -30.08 -16.33 -18.82
N LYS A 119 -29.96 -17.59 -18.38
CA LYS A 119 -30.16 -17.96 -16.96
C LYS A 119 -29.09 -17.30 -16.08
N ALA A 120 -27.81 -17.34 -16.47
CA ALA A 120 -26.75 -16.61 -15.77
C ALA A 120 -26.99 -15.08 -15.74
N LYS A 121 -27.55 -14.52 -16.83
CA LYS A 121 -27.87 -13.09 -16.91
C LYS A 121 -29.01 -12.72 -15.96
N LYS A 122 -30.05 -13.55 -15.83
CA LYS A 122 -31.13 -13.34 -14.85
C LYS A 122 -30.60 -13.32 -13.43
N TRP A 123 -29.73 -14.28 -13.07
CA TRP A 123 -29.06 -14.31 -11.77
C TRP A 123 -28.30 -13.00 -11.50
N ARG A 124 -27.47 -12.57 -12.45
CA ARG A 124 -26.76 -11.28 -12.39
C ARG A 124 -27.70 -10.09 -12.19
N GLU A 125 -28.75 -9.98 -12.99
CA GLU A 125 -29.66 -8.82 -12.92
C GLU A 125 -30.48 -8.82 -11.62
N GLY A 126 -30.72 -9.99 -11.02
CA GLY A 126 -31.26 -10.11 -9.66
C GLY A 126 -30.34 -9.46 -8.62
N LEU A 127 -29.05 -9.80 -8.62
CA LEU A 127 -28.07 -9.16 -7.73
C LEU A 127 -27.94 -7.65 -7.98
N LYS A 128 -28.04 -7.22 -9.24
CA LYS A 128 -28.05 -5.80 -9.57
C LYS A 128 -29.23 -5.05 -8.92
N LYS A 129 -30.42 -5.67 -8.88
CA LYS A 129 -31.58 -5.11 -8.18
C LYS A 129 -31.37 -4.99 -6.67
N LEU A 130 -30.55 -5.86 -6.08
CA LEU A 130 -30.15 -5.81 -4.67
C LEU A 130 -29.05 -4.77 -4.38
N GLY A 131 -28.59 -4.03 -5.39
CA GLY A 131 -27.66 -2.91 -5.22
C GLY A 131 -26.22 -3.20 -5.64
N TRP A 132 -25.91 -4.40 -6.11
CA TRP A 132 -24.58 -4.74 -6.62
C TRP A 132 -24.32 -4.13 -8.00
N ASP A 133 -23.08 -3.71 -8.25
CA ASP A 133 -22.64 -3.38 -9.61
C ASP A 133 -22.32 -4.67 -10.36
N VAL A 134 -22.60 -4.72 -11.67
CA VAL A 134 -22.38 -5.93 -12.47
C VAL A 134 -21.66 -5.64 -13.77
N LYS A 135 -20.67 -6.47 -14.11
CA LYS A 135 -19.88 -6.39 -15.35
C LYS A 135 -19.76 -7.74 -16.05
N GLY A 136 -19.48 -7.67 -17.34
CA GLY A 136 -19.38 -8.83 -18.24
C GLY A 136 -20.37 -8.71 -19.39
N ARG A 137 -20.01 -9.28 -20.54
CA ARG A 137 -20.87 -9.38 -21.72
C ARG A 137 -21.12 -10.86 -21.99
N MET A 138 -22.31 -11.17 -22.49
CA MET A 138 -22.59 -12.52 -22.99
C MET A 138 -21.65 -12.81 -24.16
N SER A 139 -20.91 -13.90 -24.07
CA SER A 139 -19.99 -14.35 -25.12
C SER A 139 -19.79 -15.84 -24.93
N TRP A 140 -20.43 -16.64 -25.78
CA TRP A 140 -20.36 -18.10 -25.69
C TRP A 140 -19.13 -18.68 -26.40
N ASN A 141 -18.46 -17.89 -27.25
CA ASN A 141 -17.22 -18.24 -27.95
C ASN A 141 -16.03 -17.37 -27.55
N GLU A 142 -14.84 -17.84 -27.88
CA GLU A 142 -13.59 -17.09 -27.83
C GLU A 142 -12.70 -17.43 -29.03
N GLN A 143 -11.87 -16.47 -29.44
CA GLN A 143 -10.91 -16.64 -30.52
C GLN A 143 -9.54 -16.94 -29.92
N ALA A 144 -8.97 -18.11 -30.24
CA ALA A 144 -7.71 -18.55 -29.63
C ALA A 144 -6.48 -17.87 -30.25
N ASN A 145 -6.47 -17.63 -31.57
CA ASN A 145 -5.55 -16.81 -32.39
C ASN A 145 -6.06 -16.85 -33.86
N ASN A 146 -5.55 -15.99 -34.76
CA ASN A 146 -5.98 -15.97 -36.18
C ASN A 146 -5.85 -17.32 -36.91
N THR A 147 -4.99 -18.22 -36.43
CA THR A 147 -4.67 -19.52 -37.04
C THR A 147 -5.43 -20.72 -36.45
N VAL A 148 -6.00 -20.61 -35.24
CA VAL A 148 -6.54 -21.77 -34.48
C VAL A 148 -8.09 -21.84 -34.54
N GLY A 149 -8.74 -20.83 -35.11
CA GLY A 149 -10.20 -20.77 -35.21
C GLY A 149 -10.90 -20.32 -33.92
N GLN A 150 -12.23 -20.28 -33.95
CA GLN A 150 -13.05 -20.00 -32.76
C GLN A 150 -13.26 -21.28 -31.96
N ARG A 151 -13.50 -21.16 -30.65
CA ARG A 151 -13.87 -22.27 -29.77
C ARG A 151 -14.97 -21.85 -28.79
N PHE A 152 -15.68 -22.82 -28.23
CA PHE A 152 -16.64 -22.58 -27.16
C PHE A 152 -15.91 -22.15 -25.88
N ARG A 153 -16.47 -21.16 -25.16
CA ARG A 153 -15.95 -20.78 -23.85
C ARG A 153 -16.19 -21.89 -22.85
N LYS A 154 -15.18 -22.14 -22.02
CA LYS A 154 -15.19 -23.20 -21.00
C LYS A 154 -16.01 -22.86 -19.75
N PHE A 155 -16.39 -21.60 -19.58
CA PHE A 155 -17.14 -21.13 -18.42
C PHE A 155 -18.09 -20.01 -18.80
N VAL A 156 -19.11 -19.81 -17.96
CA VAL A 156 -20.08 -18.72 -18.07
C VAL A 156 -20.00 -17.93 -16.79
N TRP A 157 -19.30 -16.79 -16.80
CA TRP A 157 -19.08 -15.98 -15.61
C TRP A 157 -19.55 -14.53 -15.79
N TYR A 158 -20.15 -13.99 -14.73
CA TYR A 158 -20.34 -12.56 -14.54
C TYR A 158 -19.57 -12.06 -13.34
N ARG A 159 -19.14 -10.80 -13.41
CA ARG A 159 -18.50 -10.11 -12.30
C ARG A 159 -19.53 -9.28 -11.55
N VAL A 160 -19.54 -9.43 -10.24
CA VAL A 160 -20.41 -8.71 -9.30
C VAL A 160 -19.50 -7.91 -8.37
N LEU A 161 -19.78 -6.63 -8.21
CA LEU A 161 -18.87 -5.64 -7.66
C LEU A 161 -19.54 -4.91 -6.49
N PRO A 162 -18.91 -4.83 -5.31
CA PRO A 162 -19.40 -3.99 -4.23
C PRO A 162 -19.40 -2.52 -4.65
N ARG A 163 -20.39 -1.74 -4.17
CA ARG A 163 -20.40 -0.28 -4.37
C ARG A 163 -19.22 0.41 -3.69
N THR A 164 -18.72 -0.17 -2.61
CA THR A 164 -17.60 0.31 -1.79
C THR A 164 -16.23 -0.07 -2.35
N ARG A 165 -16.15 -0.73 -3.51
CA ARG A 165 -14.88 -1.24 -4.04
C ARG A 165 -13.88 -0.11 -4.35
N VAL A 166 -12.62 -0.36 -4.04
CA VAL A 166 -11.49 0.52 -4.42
C VAL A 166 -11.04 0.28 -5.87
N SER A 167 -11.23 -0.94 -6.38
CA SER A 167 -10.75 -1.36 -7.70
C SER A 167 -11.70 -2.37 -8.34
N ASP A 168 -11.84 -2.32 -9.68
CA ASP A 168 -12.57 -3.32 -10.48
C ASP A 168 -11.75 -4.62 -10.70
N LEU A 169 -10.53 -4.67 -10.17
CA LEU A 169 -9.62 -5.82 -10.27
C LEU A 169 -9.91 -6.90 -9.22
N LEU A 170 -10.62 -6.55 -8.15
CA LEU A 170 -11.18 -7.46 -7.14
C LEU A 170 -12.71 -7.40 -7.27
N PHE A 171 -13.35 -8.55 -7.27
CA PHE A 171 -14.80 -8.67 -7.47
C PHE A 171 -15.28 -10.03 -6.96
N TYR A 172 -16.58 -10.25 -7.03
CA TYR A 172 -17.16 -11.59 -6.94
C TYR A 172 -17.46 -12.13 -8.34
N THR A 173 -17.33 -13.43 -8.52
CA THR A 173 -17.72 -14.15 -9.72
C THR A 173 -18.98 -14.95 -9.41
N ILE A 174 -19.95 -14.97 -10.33
CA ILE A 174 -21.08 -15.91 -10.35
C ILE A 174 -21.14 -16.63 -11.70
N GLY A 175 -21.68 -17.84 -11.72
CA GLY A 175 -22.07 -18.52 -12.95
C GLY A 175 -21.75 -20.01 -12.96
N PHE A 176 -21.28 -20.53 -14.09
CA PHE A 176 -21.09 -21.97 -14.32
C PHE A 176 -19.65 -22.29 -14.76
N GLU A 177 -19.05 -23.30 -14.14
CA GLU A 177 -17.70 -23.83 -14.44
C GLU A 177 -17.73 -24.90 -15.54
N GLU A 178 -16.57 -25.24 -16.13
CA GLU A 178 -16.43 -26.26 -17.19
C GLU A 178 -17.02 -27.64 -16.82
N SER A 179 -17.07 -27.94 -15.52
CA SER A 179 -17.66 -29.14 -14.94
C SER A 179 -19.19 -29.16 -14.92
N GLY A 180 -19.85 -28.04 -15.24
CA GLY A 180 -21.28 -27.83 -15.02
C GLY A 180 -21.62 -27.46 -13.58
N GLU A 181 -20.64 -27.19 -12.72
CA GLU A 181 -20.89 -26.71 -11.35
C GLU A 181 -21.36 -25.25 -11.35
N ILE A 182 -22.35 -24.97 -10.51
CA ILE A 182 -22.79 -23.61 -10.17
C ILE A 182 -21.79 -23.03 -9.18
N VAL A 183 -21.30 -21.81 -9.43
CA VAL A 183 -20.29 -21.18 -8.60
C VAL A 183 -20.61 -19.74 -8.23
N TYR A 184 -20.25 -19.37 -7.01
CA TYR A 184 -20.10 -17.99 -6.59
C TYR A 184 -18.92 -17.86 -5.62
N LYS A 185 -18.07 -16.85 -5.83
CA LYS A 185 -16.76 -16.76 -5.16
C LYS A 185 -16.22 -15.34 -5.18
N ILE A 186 -15.32 -15.01 -4.26
CA ILE A 186 -14.43 -13.85 -4.41
C ILE A 186 -13.33 -14.17 -5.44
N ASP A 187 -12.98 -13.20 -6.28
CA ASP A 187 -12.13 -13.40 -7.44
C ASP A 187 -11.37 -12.14 -7.84
N VAL A 188 -10.36 -12.31 -8.68
CA VAL A 188 -9.55 -11.21 -9.21
C VAL A 188 -9.41 -11.29 -10.72
N LYS A 189 -9.01 -10.19 -11.33
CA LYS A 189 -8.75 -10.12 -12.78
C LYS A 189 -7.40 -10.77 -13.11
N TRP A 190 -7.36 -12.10 -13.20
CA TRP A 190 -6.12 -12.88 -13.42
C TRP A 190 -5.39 -12.58 -14.73
N ASP A 191 -6.06 -12.07 -15.77
CA ASP A 191 -5.42 -11.61 -17.01
C ASP A 191 -4.69 -10.26 -16.86
N ASN A 192 -4.68 -9.67 -15.65
CA ASN A 192 -3.97 -8.43 -15.35
C ASN A 192 -2.59 -8.69 -14.73
N GLU A 193 -1.56 -8.02 -15.24
CA GLU A 193 -0.16 -8.12 -14.77
C GLU A 193 0.03 -7.80 -13.28
N PHE A 194 -0.89 -7.03 -12.70
CA PHE A 194 -0.94 -6.71 -11.27
C PHE A 194 -0.96 -7.98 -10.39
N PHE A 195 -1.54 -9.08 -10.88
CA PHE A 195 -1.60 -10.35 -10.15
C PHE A 195 -0.59 -11.39 -10.63
N THR A 196 -0.21 -11.37 -11.91
CA THR A 196 0.54 -12.46 -12.55
C THR A 196 2.03 -12.22 -12.72
N SER A 197 2.50 -10.98 -12.57
CA SER A 197 3.94 -10.68 -12.62
C SER A 197 4.72 -11.37 -11.50
N ARG A 198 6.06 -11.45 -11.63
CA ARG A 198 6.96 -12.08 -10.63
C ARG A 198 6.76 -11.53 -9.21
N ASN A 199 6.42 -10.24 -9.11
CA ASN A 199 6.11 -9.53 -7.86
C ASN A 199 4.62 -9.17 -7.75
N GLY A 200 3.77 -9.84 -8.52
CA GLY A 200 2.32 -9.60 -8.57
C GLY A 200 1.62 -10.03 -7.28
N ARG A 201 0.47 -9.42 -7.02
CA ARG A 201 -0.31 -9.62 -5.79
C ARG A 201 -1.13 -10.92 -5.77
N GLY A 202 -1.02 -11.78 -6.78
CA GLY A 202 -1.79 -13.03 -6.89
C GLY A 202 -1.52 -14.03 -5.76
N LYS A 203 -0.25 -14.11 -5.31
CA LYS A 203 0.13 -14.94 -4.16
C LYS A 203 -0.55 -14.45 -2.87
N ALA A 204 -0.46 -13.15 -2.60
CA ALA A 204 -1.08 -12.54 -1.43
C ALA A 204 -2.60 -12.73 -1.41
N PHE A 205 -3.27 -12.59 -2.56
CA PHE A 205 -4.69 -12.88 -2.70
C PHE A 205 -5.03 -14.33 -2.31
N ASN A 206 -4.31 -15.30 -2.86
CA ASN A 206 -4.55 -16.72 -2.59
C ASN A 206 -4.28 -17.09 -1.12
N GLU A 207 -3.20 -16.58 -0.54
CA GLU A 207 -2.86 -16.81 0.87
C GLU A 207 -3.92 -16.26 1.81
N TYR A 208 -4.34 -15.00 1.59
CA TYR A 208 -5.37 -14.35 2.40
C TYR A 208 -6.68 -15.13 2.36
N ARG A 209 -7.13 -15.54 1.16
CA ARG A 209 -8.36 -16.32 1.01
C ARG A 209 -8.32 -17.64 1.75
N LYS A 210 -7.18 -18.34 1.68
CA LYS A 210 -7.00 -19.64 2.34
C LYS A 210 -7.03 -19.49 3.86
N GLN A 211 -6.37 -18.47 4.40
CA GLN A 211 -6.29 -18.21 5.83
C GLN A 211 -7.64 -17.78 6.42
N ASN A 212 -8.42 -17.00 5.68
CA ASN A 212 -9.68 -16.41 6.16
C ASN A 212 -10.93 -17.16 5.67
N GLY A 213 -10.78 -18.40 5.17
CA GLY A 213 -11.92 -19.24 4.79
C GLY A 213 -12.77 -18.72 3.62
N LEU A 214 -12.22 -17.86 2.75
CA LEU A 214 -12.91 -17.29 1.57
C LEU A 214 -12.93 -18.28 0.39
N LEU A 215 -13.47 -19.47 0.64
CA LEU A 215 -13.51 -20.59 -0.29
C LEU A 215 -14.56 -20.40 -1.38
N TRP A 216 -14.38 -21.12 -2.49
CA TRP A 216 -15.34 -21.13 -3.58
C TRP A 216 -16.60 -21.84 -3.13
N GLN A 217 -17.75 -21.21 -3.33
CA GLN A 217 -19.03 -21.90 -3.18
C GLN A 217 -19.33 -22.61 -4.49
N ARG A 218 -19.53 -23.92 -4.43
CA ARG A 218 -19.77 -24.77 -5.60
C ARG A 218 -20.93 -25.72 -5.32
N ARG A 219 -21.82 -25.89 -6.30
CA ARG A 219 -22.91 -26.87 -6.25
C ARG A 219 -22.97 -27.62 -7.58
N ARG A 220 -22.91 -28.95 -7.53
CA ARG A 220 -23.21 -29.82 -8.66
C ARG A 220 -24.62 -30.38 -8.49
N LEU A 221 -25.45 -30.21 -9.50
CA LEU A 221 -26.80 -30.78 -9.50
C LEU A 221 -26.72 -32.29 -9.74
N SER A 222 -27.61 -33.04 -9.08
CA SER A 222 -27.83 -34.47 -9.29
C SER A 222 -28.85 -34.73 -10.39
N LYS A 223 -28.92 -35.95 -10.93
CA LYS A 223 -29.92 -36.31 -11.96
C LYS A 223 -31.34 -36.03 -11.45
N GLY A 224 -32.12 -35.25 -12.21
CA GLY A 224 -33.48 -34.83 -11.86
C GLY A 224 -33.56 -33.56 -10.98
N GLU A 225 -32.43 -33.04 -10.50
CA GLU A 225 -32.39 -31.82 -9.71
C GLU A 225 -32.48 -30.57 -10.60
N HIS A 226 -33.16 -29.55 -10.09
CA HIS A 226 -33.14 -28.19 -10.60
C HIS A 226 -32.95 -27.21 -9.43
N VAL A 227 -32.50 -26.00 -9.76
CA VAL A 227 -32.37 -24.90 -8.79
C VAL A 227 -33.03 -23.64 -9.32
N GLU A 228 -33.75 -22.93 -8.46
CA GLU A 228 -34.32 -21.64 -8.80
C GLU A 228 -33.25 -20.56 -8.85
N ILE A 229 -33.31 -19.69 -9.85
CA ILE A 229 -32.40 -18.54 -9.96
C ILE A 229 -32.57 -17.59 -8.78
N ASN A 230 -33.78 -17.47 -8.20
CA ASN A 230 -34.02 -16.66 -7.01
C ASN A 230 -33.26 -17.21 -5.80
N GLU A 231 -33.24 -18.54 -5.61
CA GLU A 231 -32.42 -19.18 -4.58
C GLU A 231 -30.93 -18.86 -4.78
N LEU A 232 -30.43 -18.90 -6.02
CA LEU A 232 -29.04 -18.52 -6.31
C LEU A 232 -28.76 -17.04 -6.01
N ILE A 233 -29.69 -16.13 -6.31
CA ILE A 233 -29.58 -14.71 -5.97
C ILE A 233 -29.45 -14.55 -4.45
N GLU A 234 -30.30 -15.22 -3.67
CA GLU A 234 -30.28 -15.15 -2.21
C GLU A 234 -28.99 -15.73 -1.61
N LEU A 235 -28.60 -16.94 -2.03
CA LEU A 235 -27.39 -17.61 -1.56
C LEU A 235 -26.13 -16.80 -1.87
N SER A 236 -26.01 -16.30 -3.09
CA SER A 236 -24.85 -15.48 -3.47
C SER A 236 -24.84 -14.13 -2.78
N ASN A 237 -25.99 -13.46 -2.63
CA ASN A 237 -26.10 -12.21 -1.89
C ASN A 237 -25.71 -12.41 -0.42
N SER A 238 -26.23 -13.45 0.25
CA SER A 238 -25.90 -13.78 1.64
C SER A 238 -24.41 -14.06 1.82
N TYR A 239 -23.79 -14.78 0.88
CA TYR A 239 -22.34 -15.01 0.90
C TYR A 239 -21.55 -13.70 0.69
N PHE A 240 -21.94 -12.85 -0.26
CA PHE A 240 -21.23 -11.60 -0.54
C PHE A 240 -21.32 -10.59 0.61
N THR A 241 -22.49 -10.46 1.24
CA THR A 241 -22.66 -9.61 2.43
C THR A 241 -21.93 -10.19 3.63
N GLY A 242 -21.95 -11.51 3.82
CA GLY A 242 -21.18 -12.19 4.86
C GLY A 242 -19.66 -12.02 4.72
N CYS A 243 -19.16 -11.79 3.50
CA CYS A 243 -17.75 -11.56 3.22
C CYS A 243 -17.33 -10.08 3.23
N GLU A 244 -18.21 -9.12 3.52
CA GLU A 244 -17.94 -7.69 3.29
C GLU A 244 -16.72 -7.16 4.08
N VAL A 245 -16.59 -7.56 5.34
CA VAL A 245 -15.43 -7.21 6.19
C VAL A 245 -14.13 -7.77 5.62
N GLU A 246 -14.14 -9.05 5.22
CA GLU A 246 -12.96 -9.73 4.67
C GLU A 246 -12.61 -9.21 3.27
N TYR A 247 -13.62 -8.82 2.49
CA TYR A 247 -13.43 -8.14 1.21
C TYR A 247 -12.73 -6.80 1.42
N ALA A 248 -13.16 -5.99 2.39
CA ALA A 248 -12.55 -4.69 2.68
C ALA A 248 -11.08 -4.85 3.09
N LYS A 249 -10.78 -5.77 4.02
CA LYS A 249 -9.40 -6.08 4.43
C LYS A 249 -8.54 -6.57 3.27
N LEU A 250 -9.06 -7.48 2.45
CA LEU A 250 -8.37 -7.97 1.26
C LEU A 250 -8.17 -6.85 0.23
N SER A 251 -9.14 -5.95 0.06
CA SER A 251 -9.03 -4.77 -0.79
C SER A 251 -7.91 -3.86 -0.31
N SER A 252 -7.79 -3.58 1.00
CA SER A 252 -6.69 -2.81 1.58
C SER A 252 -5.34 -3.50 1.41
N LEU A 253 -5.27 -4.82 1.59
CA LEU A 253 -4.05 -5.60 1.39
C LEU A 253 -3.56 -5.53 -0.07
N LEU A 254 -4.48 -5.64 -1.03
CA LEU A 254 -4.16 -5.65 -2.45
C LEU A 254 -3.95 -4.23 -2.98
N PHE A 255 -4.75 -3.27 -2.56
CA PHE A 255 -4.80 -1.90 -3.08
C PHE A 255 -4.63 -0.87 -1.96
N PRO A 256 -3.50 -0.86 -1.23
CA PRO A 256 -3.32 0.06 -0.12
C PRO A 256 -3.38 1.51 -0.62
N ASN A 257 -4.13 2.36 0.09
CA ASN A 257 -4.22 3.79 -0.17
C ASN A 257 -3.00 4.53 0.37
N GLU A 258 -1.86 4.25 -0.24
CA GLU A 258 -0.63 4.94 0.10
C GLU A 258 -0.61 6.34 -0.53
N ARG A 259 -0.30 7.36 0.29
CA ARG A 259 -0.21 8.76 -0.14
C ARG A 259 1.10 9.40 0.30
N LEU A 260 1.61 10.31 -0.52
CA LEU A 260 2.65 11.27 -0.14
C LEU A 260 1.99 12.64 0.06
N MET A 261 2.17 13.24 1.23
CA MET A 261 1.59 14.54 1.59
C MET A 261 2.64 15.51 2.11
N ARG A 262 2.46 16.78 1.75
CA ARG A 262 3.34 17.87 2.19
C ARG A 262 2.88 18.38 3.56
N LEU A 263 3.84 18.63 4.44
CA LEU A 263 3.69 19.48 5.62
C LEU A 263 4.36 20.83 5.39
N THR A 264 3.87 21.86 6.09
CA THR A 264 4.55 23.15 6.19
C THR A 264 5.90 22.97 6.88
N TRP A 265 6.91 23.77 6.53
CA TRP A 265 8.20 23.71 7.20
C TRP A 265 8.04 24.07 8.67
N ASN A 266 8.65 23.30 9.57
CA ASN A 266 8.53 23.53 11.00
C ASN A 266 9.83 23.13 11.68
N THR A 267 10.27 23.92 12.66
CA THR A 267 11.50 23.69 13.44
C THR A 267 11.22 23.17 14.85
N ASN A 268 9.95 22.93 15.17
CA ASN A 268 9.44 22.44 16.45
C ASN A 268 8.84 21.02 16.30
N SER A 269 9.33 20.25 15.32
CA SER A 269 8.90 18.86 15.04
C SER A 269 7.40 18.68 14.87
N TRP A 270 6.70 19.68 14.33
CA TRP A 270 5.24 19.74 14.14
C TRP A 270 4.44 19.47 15.43
N THR A 271 5.02 19.81 16.58
CA THR A 271 4.33 19.76 17.89
C THR A 271 3.67 21.10 18.24
N LYS A 272 4.12 22.19 17.61
CA LYS A 272 3.66 23.58 17.76
C LYS A 272 4.19 24.44 16.59
N PRO A 273 3.64 25.63 16.32
CA PRO A 273 3.99 26.41 15.14
C PRO A 273 5.37 27.05 15.25
N THR A 274 6.00 27.30 14.11
CA THR A 274 7.20 28.12 13.96
C THR A 274 6.79 29.47 13.39
N ARG A 275 7.51 30.54 13.73
CA ARG A 275 7.26 31.87 13.16
C ARG A 275 7.57 31.88 11.66
N HIS A 276 6.55 32.12 10.83
CA HIS A 276 6.70 32.38 9.41
C HIS A 276 6.60 33.88 9.10
N GLU A 277 7.28 34.32 8.04
CA GLU A 277 7.03 35.64 7.48
C GLU A 277 5.64 35.67 6.83
N TYR A 278 4.83 36.65 7.20
CA TYR A 278 3.48 36.81 6.67
C TYR A 278 3.15 38.28 6.44
N ASP A 279 2.17 38.52 5.57
CA ASP A 279 1.62 39.84 5.32
C ASP A 279 0.09 39.74 5.35
N ILE A 280 -0.53 40.53 6.23
CA ILE A 280 -2.00 40.62 6.35
C ILE A 280 -2.67 41.06 5.06
N ALA A 281 -1.96 41.78 4.16
CA ALA A 281 -2.47 42.11 2.84
C ALA A 281 -2.74 40.85 1.98
N ASN A 282 -2.08 39.73 2.28
CA ASN A 282 -2.27 38.47 1.56
C ASN A 282 -3.52 37.71 1.99
N ILE A 283 -4.22 38.09 3.07
CA ILE A 283 -5.39 37.35 3.58
C ILE A 283 -6.42 37.12 2.46
N ASN A 284 -6.71 38.17 1.68
CA ASN A 284 -7.65 38.16 0.56
C ASN A 284 -7.05 37.62 -0.76
N ASN A 285 -5.76 37.31 -0.80
CA ASN A 285 -5.11 36.75 -1.98
C ASN A 285 -5.29 35.23 -2.03
N SER A 286 -6.04 34.72 -3.01
CA SER A 286 -6.29 33.29 -3.17
C SER A 286 -5.06 32.47 -3.55
N SER A 287 -4.01 33.11 -4.07
CA SER A 287 -2.77 32.43 -4.49
C SER A 287 -1.74 32.31 -3.37
N SER A 288 -1.87 33.09 -2.30
CA SER A 288 -0.96 33.02 -1.14
C SER A 288 -1.25 31.79 -0.29
N ARG A 289 -0.19 31.16 0.23
CA ARG A 289 -0.32 30.02 1.14
C ARG A 289 -0.83 30.48 2.51
N PHE A 290 -1.37 29.55 3.29
CA PHE A 290 -1.94 29.86 4.59
C PHE A 290 -0.89 30.47 5.54
N ASP A 291 0.33 29.94 5.54
CA ASP A 291 1.48 30.45 6.31
C ASP A 291 1.86 31.89 5.91
N GLU A 292 1.76 32.23 4.62
CA GLU A 292 2.07 33.59 4.11
C GLU A 292 1.00 34.63 4.47
N LYS A 293 -0.19 34.18 4.88
CA LYS A 293 -1.31 35.04 5.30
C LYS A 293 -1.31 35.30 6.79
N TYR A 294 -1.00 34.27 7.58
CA TYR A 294 -1.25 34.30 9.02
C TYR A 294 0.00 34.08 9.88
N GLY A 295 1.12 33.66 9.31
CA GLY A 295 2.38 33.45 10.03
C GLY A 295 2.53 32.08 10.68
N TYR A 296 1.61 31.17 10.41
CA TYR A 296 1.58 29.77 10.85
C TYR A 296 0.76 28.92 9.88
N ALA A 297 0.83 27.60 9.99
CA ALA A 297 -0.03 26.66 9.28
C ALA A 297 -0.69 25.64 10.21
N ASN A 298 -1.86 25.15 9.79
CA ASN A 298 -2.68 24.24 10.61
C ASN A 298 -1.98 22.90 10.88
N GLU A 299 -1.15 22.41 9.95
CA GLU A 299 -0.40 21.15 10.08
C GLU A 299 0.73 21.21 11.11
N GLU A 300 1.09 22.39 11.60
CA GLU A 300 2.21 22.53 12.54
C GLU A 300 1.92 21.99 13.94
N TRP A 301 0.68 21.58 14.20
CA TRP A 301 0.28 20.85 15.41
C TRP A 301 0.01 19.36 15.17
N LEU A 302 0.38 18.79 14.02
CA LEU A 302 0.10 17.40 13.66
C LEU A 302 0.52 16.39 14.74
N PHE A 303 1.63 16.64 15.44
CA PHE A 303 2.17 15.78 16.51
C PHE A 303 2.09 16.43 17.90
N SER A 304 1.17 17.38 18.10
CA SER A 304 1.02 18.05 19.39
C SER A 304 0.38 17.14 20.44
N HIS A 305 1.09 16.87 21.53
CA HIS A 305 0.58 16.06 22.65
C HIS A 305 -0.67 16.66 23.32
N GLU A 306 -0.89 17.97 23.17
CA GLU A 306 -2.09 18.65 23.68
C GLU A 306 -3.37 18.20 22.97
N PHE A 307 -3.22 17.64 21.77
CA PHE A 307 -4.31 17.16 20.91
C PHE A 307 -4.37 15.62 20.85
N THR A 308 -3.80 14.95 21.86
CA THR A 308 -3.93 13.51 22.06
C THR A 308 -5.06 13.19 23.03
N VAL A 309 -5.92 12.22 22.69
CA VAL A 309 -6.93 11.65 23.60
C VAL A 309 -6.65 10.16 23.76
N GLY A 310 -6.19 9.74 24.94
CA GLY A 310 -5.71 8.38 25.16
C GLY A 310 -4.46 8.10 24.32
N LYS A 311 -4.55 7.15 23.38
CA LYS A 311 -3.49 6.81 22.41
C LYS A 311 -3.70 7.43 21.02
N VAL A 312 -4.81 8.14 20.83
CA VAL A 312 -5.19 8.69 19.52
C VAL A 312 -4.73 10.13 19.42
N GLN A 313 -3.90 10.42 18.42
CA GLN A 313 -3.47 11.76 18.06
C GLN A 313 -4.46 12.37 17.06
N PHE A 314 -4.82 13.63 17.28
CA PHE A 314 -5.60 14.43 16.33
C PHE A 314 -4.72 15.54 15.74
N GLY A 315 -4.89 15.81 14.45
CA GLY A 315 -4.07 16.81 13.78
C GLY A 315 -4.65 17.26 12.46
N PHE A 316 -3.89 18.08 11.75
CA PHE A 316 -4.29 18.61 10.46
C PHE A 316 -3.26 18.27 9.38
N ILE A 317 -3.73 17.86 8.21
CA ILE A 317 -2.93 17.69 6.99
C ILE A 317 -3.73 18.28 5.81
N GLU A 318 -3.29 19.39 5.21
CA GLU A 318 -4.00 20.01 4.07
C GLU A 318 -4.20 19.05 2.88
N GLY A 319 -3.26 18.12 2.69
CA GLY A 319 -3.38 17.06 1.69
C GLY A 319 -4.60 16.15 1.92
N ALA A 320 -4.95 15.86 3.18
CA ALA A 320 -6.11 15.04 3.53
C ALA A 320 -7.42 15.78 3.24
N SER A 321 -7.51 17.08 3.52
CA SER A 321 -8.66 17.92 3.17
C SER A 321 -9.00 17.89 1.68
N LYS A 322 -8.02 17.61 0.82
CA LYS A 322 -8.20 17.57 -0.65
C LYS A 322 -8.59 16.21 -1.21
N LEU A 323 -8.78 15.21 -0.36
CA LEU A 323 -9.39 13.94 -0.78
C LEU A 323 -10.89 14.12 -1.06
N GLY A 324 -11.53 15.10 -0.42
CA GLY A 324 -12.96 15.42 -0.57
C GLY A 324 -13.88 14.38 0.08
N ASP A 325 -15.19 14.62 0.05
CA ASP A 325 -16.20 13.78 0.72
C ASP A 325 -16.27 12.34 0.19
N ASN A 326 -15.85 12.13 -1.06
CA ASN A 326 -15.77 10.81 -1.70
C ASN A 326 -14.36 10.19 -1.60
N GLY A 327 -13.47 10.81 -0.83
CA GLY A 327 -12.13 10.31 -0.56
C GLY A 327 -12.14 9.08 0.33
N PRO A 328 -11.04 8.31 0.38
CA PRO A 328 -10.90 7.22 1.34
C PRO A 328 -10.87 7.79 2.76
N SER A 329 -11.67 7.19 3.66
CA SER A 329 -11.67 7.52 5.08
C SER A 329 -10.47 6.94 5.83
N LEU A 330 -9.85 5.88 5.29
CA LEU A 330 -8.64 5.26 5.82
C LEU A 330 -7.53 5.30 4.76
N LEU A 331 -6.35 5.75 5.17
CA LEU A 331 -5.13 5.73 4.40
C LEU A 331 -4.16 4.76 5.09
N GLU A 332 -3.90 3.62 4.46
CA GLU A 332 -3.05 2.57 5.03
C GLU A 332 -1.63 3.08 5.34
N ARG A 333 -1.13 4.03 4.54
CA ARG A 333 0.14 4.72 4.81
C ARG A 333 0.17 6.13 4.21
N VAL A 334 0.56 7.10 5.02
CA VAL A 334 0.81 8.48 4.61
C VAL A 334 2.27 8.81 4.83
N HIS A 335 3.02 8.90 3.74
CA HIS A 335 4.37 9.45 3.69
C HIS A 335 4.33 10.97 3.80
N LEU A 336 5.20 11.53 4.64
CA LEU A 336 5.26 12.96 4.93
C LEU A 336 6.55 13.55 4.39
N PHE A 337 6.44 14.70 3.72
CA PHE A 337 7.59 15.49 3.31
C PHE A 337 7.37 16.97 3.59
N THR A 338 8.45 17.73 3.71
CA THR A 338 8.43 19.17 3.88
C THR A 338 9.39 19.87 2.93
N ILE A 339 9.24 21.18 2.77
CA ILE A 339 10.12 22.01 1.93
C ILE A 339 10.67 23.11 2.80
N ASN A 340 11.99 23.17 2.99
CA ASN A 340 12.60 24.21 3.79
C ASN A 340 12.35 25.59 3.18
N ASP A 341 11.86 26.52 4.00
CA ASP A 341 11.45 27.84 3.52
C ASP A 341 12.61 28.68 2.97
N LYS A 342 13.85 28.43 3.42
CA LYS A 342 15.04 29.18 2.98
C LYS A 342 15.75 28.49 1.82
N SER A 343 16.20 27.25 2.03
CA SER A 343 16.98 26.51 1.03
C SER A 343 16.13 25.98 -0.13
N LYS A 344 14.80 25.94 0.04
CA LYS A 344 13.83 25.31 -0.87
C LYS A 344 14.09 23.82 -1.11
N SER A 345 14.94 23.20 -0.30
CA SER A 345 15.24 21.77 -0.36
C SER A 345 14.06 20.96 0.19
N LYS A 346 13.76 19.84 -0.45
CA LYS A 346 12.73 18.88 -0.04
C LYS A 346 13.31 17.85 0.91
N TYR A 347 12.60 17.60 1.98
CA TYR A 347 12.98 16.69 3.04
C TYR A 347 11.88 15.68 3.30
N TYR A 348 12.25 14.41 3.38
CA TYR A 348 11.37 13.36 3.84
C TYR A 348 11.35 13.39 5.37
N VAL A 349 10.14 13.35 5.95
CA VAL A 349 9.90 13.52 7.39
C VAL A 349 9.70 12.17 8.06
N GLY A 350 8.97 11.26 7.41
CA GLY A 350 8.55 10.00 8.00
C GLY A 350 7.24 9.52 7.39
N TYR A 351 6.55 8.62 8.09
CA TYR A 351 5.23 8.14 7.70
C TYR A 351 4.31 7.93 8.89
N ILE A 352 3.01 7.87 8.60
CA ILE A 352 1.95 7.49 9.51
C ILE A 352 1.20 6.33 8.87
N ASP A 353 1.13 5.19 9.54
CA ASP A 353 0.29 4.07 9.13
C ASP A 353 -1.14 4.25 9.64
N ASN A 354 -2.11 3.63 8.96
CA ASN A 354 -3.52 3.60 9.39
C ASN A 354 -4.11 4.98 9.72
N LEU A 355 -3.78 6.01 8.91
CA LEU A 355 -4.29 7.36 9.14
C LEU A 355 -5.76 7.45 8.72
N GLU A 356 -6.61 7.88 9.65
CA GLU A 356 -8.04 8.08 9.40
C GLU A 356 -8.34 9.56 9.12
N VAL A 357 -9.17 9.82 8.10
CA VAL A 357 -9.70 11.15 7.78
C VAL A 357 -11.01 11.33 8.54
N LEU A 358 -11.07 12.38 9.36
CA LEU A 358 -12.21 12.64 10.23
C LEU A 358 -13.43 13.09 9.44
N ASN A 359 -14.60 12.58 9.82
CA ASN A 359 -15.88 13.13 9.39
C ASN A 359 -16.38 14.22 10.36
N GLN A 360 -17.46 14.92 9.97
CA GLN A 360 -18.00 16.03 10.75
C GLN A 360 -18.53 15.61 12.13
N ASP A 361 -19.13 14.42 12.25
CA ASP A 361 -19.66 13.92 13.52
C ASP A 361 -18.53 13.61 14.51
N GLU A 362 -17.42 13.08 14.03
CA GLU A 362 -16.23 12.86 14.86
C GLU A 362 -15.66 14.18 15.37
N ILE A 363 -15.53 15.19 14.50
CA ILE A 363 -15.01 16.52 14.87
C ILE A 363 -15.90 17.18 15.95
N ASN A 364 -17.23 17.05 15.83
CA ASN A 364 -18.18 17.65 16.76
C ASN A 364 -18.07 17.08 18.19
N ASN A 365 -17.48 15.89 18.35
CA ASN A 365 -17.30 15.24 19.66
C ASN A 365 -15.93 15.56 20.30
N LEU A 366 -15.11 16.41 19.68
CA LEU A 366 -13.78 16.76 20.18
C LEU A 366 -13.83 17.93 21.17
N PRO A 367 -12.85 18.04 22.10
CA PRO A 367 -12.76 19.14 23.06
C PRO A 367 -12.22 20.43 22.40
N LEU A 368 -12.84 20.87 21.30
CA LEU A 368 -12.37 21.95 20.43
C LEU A 368 -12.18 23.28 21.16
N GLY A 369 -12.98 23.56 22.19
CA GLY A 369 -12.83 24.77 23.01
C GLY A 369 -11.44 24.87 23.64
N LYS A 370 -11.02 23.83 24.38
CA LYS A 370 -9.70 23.75 25.01
C LYS A 370 -8.58 23.82 23.97
N TRP A 371 -8.72 23.09 22.86
CA TRP A 371 -7.69 23.08 21.82
C TRP A 371 -7.54 24.43 21.14
N ASN A 372 -8.63 25.16 20.91
CA ASN A 372 -8.57 26.50 20.32
C ASN A 372 -7.92 27.53 21.25
N GLU A 373 -8.03 27.38 22.57
CA GLU A 373 -7.28 28.22 23.52
C GLU A 373 -5.78 27.99 23.41
N ILE A 374 -5.36 26.73 23.27
CA ILE A 374 -3.97 26.33 23.06
C ILE A 374 -3.43 26.89 21.74
N VAL A 375 -4.18 26.71 20.64
CA VAL A 375 -3.81 27.27 19.32
C VAL A 375 -3.65 28.80 19.40
N LYS A 376 -4.58 29.51 20.06
CA LYS A 376 -4.48 30.97 20.20
C LYS A 376 -3.25 31.40 21.00
N ARG A 377 -2.96 30.72 22.11
CA ARG A 377 -1.74 30.96 22.91
C ARG A 377 -0.50 30.77 22.05
N ASP A 378 -0.39 29.64 21.34
CA ASP A 378 0.79 29.31 20.55
C ASP A 378 1.01 30.30 19.39
N ILE A 379 -0.08 30.74 18.73
CA ILE A 379 -0.01 31.78 17.68
C ILE A 379 0.51 33.11 18.26
N GLN A 380 0.04 33.49 19.45
CA GLN A 380 0.51 34.71 20.11
C GLN A 380 2.00 34.64 20.47
N GLU A 381 2.48 33.48 20.95
CA GLU A 381 3.89 33.27 21.31
C GLU A 381 4.85 33.46 20.13
N ILE A 382 4.42 33.14 18.91
CA ILE A 382 5.21 33.33 17.68
C ILE A 382 4.92 34.65 16.96
N GLU A 383 4.13 35.54 17.55
CA GLU A 383 3.67 36.80 16.95
C GLU A 383 2.88 36.60 15.63
N GLY A 384 2.15 35.50 15.51
CA GLY A 384 1.30 35.22 14.35
C GLY A 384 -0.03 35.98 14.38
N SER A 385 -0.72 36.00 13.24
CA SER A 385 -2.00 36.68 13.08
C SER A 385 -3.17 35.86 13.64
N LEU A 386 -3.94 36.44 14.56
CA LEU A 386 -5.14 35.82 15.10
C LEU A 386 -6.38 35.97 14.20
N GLU A 387 -6.30 36.67 13.06
CA GLU A 387 -7.47 36.97 12.21
C GLU A 387 -8.28 35.72 11.82
N TYR A 388 -7.61 34.62 11.44
CA TYR A 388 -8.30 33.38 11.09
C TYR A 388 -9.03 32.75 12.28
N VAL A 389 -8.37 32.64 13.44
CA VAL A 389 -8.92 31.97 14.63
C VAL A 389 -9.88 32.85 15.46
N LYS A 390 -10.04 34.13 15.09
CA LYS A 390 -11.08 35.01 15.63
C LYS A 390 -12.45 34.64 15.05
N GLU A 391 -12.50 34.41 13.74
CA GLU A 391 -13.75 34.12 13.02
C GLU A 391 -14.04 32.63 12.89
N ARG A 392 -13.00 31.78 12.98
CA ARG A 392 -13.10 30.33 12.80
C ARG A 392 -12.40 29.59 13.93
N GLN A 393 -12.82 28.35 14.15
CA GLN A 393 -12.08 27.44 15.03
C GLN A 393 -11.04 26.67 14.21
N TRP A 394 -9.89 26.41 14.82
CA TRP A 394 -9.00 25.36 14.33
C TRP A 394 -9.66 24.00 14.54
N LEU A 395 -9.65 23.18 13.50
CA LEU A 395 -10.25 21.85 13.47
C LEU A 395 -9.22 20.85 12.94
N PRO A 396 -9.02 19.70 13.60
CA PRO A 396 -8.28 18.61 12.99
C PRO A 396 -9.08 18.01 11.82
N ASN A 397 -8.37 17.39 10.88
CA ASN A 397 -8.99 16.64 9.78
C ASN A 397 -8.51 15.19 9.71
N VAL A 398 -7.57 14.79 10.57
CA VAL A 398 -7.04 13.44 10.65
C VAL A 398 -6.90 12.98 12.10
N LYS A 399 -6.97 11.66 12.29
CA LYS A 399 -6.57 10.98 13.52
C LYS A 399 -5.74 9.73 13.21
N PHE A 400 -4.90 9.33 14.14
CA PHE A 400 -4.06 8.12 14.05
C PHE A 400 -3.60 7.69 15.44
N ASN A 401 -3.19 6.44 15.63
CA ASN A 401 -2.54 6.06 16.88
C ASN A 401 -1.11 6.57 16.90
N ILE A 402 -0.64 6.99 18.07
CA ILE A 402 0.76 7.42 18.25
C ILE A 402 1.76 6.31 17.91
N GLU A 403 1.36 5.04 18.05
CA GLU A 403 2.18 3.86 17.74
C GLU A 403 2.32 3.61 16.22
N ASP A 404 1.45 4.21 15.40
CA ASP A 404 1.48 4.11 13.94
C ASP A 404 2.42 5.16 13.29
N VAL A 405 3.11 5.97 14.09
CA VAL A 405 3.95 7.08 13.61
C VAL A 405 5.42 6.66 13.60
N GLN A 406 6.07 6.82 12.44
CA GLN A 406 7.52 6.68 12.30
C GLN A 406 8.10 7.98 11.75
N LEU A 407 8.72 8.78 12.62
CA LEU A 407 9.48 9.97 12.23
C LEU A 407 10.96 9.62 12.10
N LEU A 408 11.66 10.41 11.28
CA LEU A 408 13.11 10.37 11.19
C LEU A 408 13.71 11.38 12.16
N ASP A 409 14.73 10.96 12.90
CA ASP A 409 15.50 11.84 13.80
C ASP A 409 16.20 12.95 13.03
N GLU A 410 16.67 12.63 11.82
CA GLU A 410 17.19 13.59 10.86
C GLU A 410 16.45 13.54 9.54
N LEU A 411 16.01 14.70 9.08
CA LEU A 411 15.30 14.86 7.82
C LEU A 411 16.19 14.47 6.63
N LEU A 412 15.73 13.50 5.83
CA LEU A 412 16.48 13.02 4.68
C LEU A 412 16.19 13.87 3.43
N VAL A 413 17.25 14.30 2.75
CA VAL A 413 17.13 15.06 1.50
C VAL A 413 16.57 14.18 0.39
N MET A 414 15.46 14.60 -0.21
CA MET A 414 14.86 13.92 -1.36
C MET A 414 15.58 14.30 -2.65
N LYS A 415 16.71 13.63 -2.94
CA LYS A 415 17.51 13.80 -4.17
C LYS A 415 16.69 13.35 -5.40
N GLY A 416 16.62 14.17 -6.45
CA GLY A 416 15.89 13.84 -7.71
C GLY A 416 14.51 14.49 -7.87
N SER A 417 13.99 15.17 -6.85
CA SER A 417 12.66 15.79 -6.86
C SER A 417 12.61 17.22 -7.43
N SER A 418 13.53 17.55 -8.35
CA SER A 418 13.49 18.79 -9.16
C SER A 418 12.33 18.81 -10.17
N ASN A 419 11.55 17.72 -10.26
CA ASN A 419 10.24 17.75 -10.90
C ASN A 419 9.27 18.64 -10.11
N SER A 420 8.98 19.81 -10.69
CA SER A 420 8.05 20.88 -10.27
C SER A 420 6.63 20.45 -9.88
N LYS A 421 6.28 19.16 -9.97
CA LYS A 421 4.91 18.65 -9.77
C LYS A 421 4.54 18.44 -8.30
N GLN A 422 5.52 18.32 -7.39
CA GLN A 422 5.33 17.95 -5.97
C GLN A 422 5.63 19.07 -4.97
N ASN A 423 5.12 20.27 -5.24
CA ASN A 423 5.27 21.42 -4.33
C ASN A 423 3.96 21.78 -3.63
N ARG A 424 2.85 21.16 -4.03
CA ARG A 424 1.52 21.52 -3.54
C ARG A 424 1.14 20.61 -2.39
N PHE A 425 0.32 21.12 -1.50
CA PHE A 425 -0.38 20.33 -0.50
C PHE A 425 -1.49 19.54 -1.19
N VAL A 426 -1.15 18.45 -1.88
CA VAL A 426 -2.12 17.53 -2.52
C VAL A 426 -1.75 16.09 -2.19
N PRO A 427 -2.72 15.17 -2.14
CA PRO A 427 -2.47 13.78 -1.76
C PRO A 427 -1.96 12.97 -2.96
N TYR A 428 -0.63 12.91 -3.14
CA TYR A 428 -0.02 12.18 -4.27
C TYR A 428 -0.10 10.67 -4.04
N LYS A 429 -0.57 9.89 -5.03
CA LYS A 429 -0.55 8.41 -4.95
C LYS A 429 0.88 7.87 -5.07
N VAL A 430 1.28 7.00 -4.14
CA VAL A 430 2.66 6.48 -4.03
C VAL A 430 3.04 5.50 -5.12
N SER A 431 2.08 4.89 -5.83
CA SER A 431 2.36 3.96 -6.95
C SER A 431 3.20 4.52 -8.10
N LYS A 432 3.52 5.83 -8.10
CA LYS A 432 4.40 6.50 -9.06
C LYS A 432 5.78 6.90 -8.49
N LEU A 433 5.98 6.86 -7.18
CA LEU A 433 7.20 7.28 -6.47
C LEU A 433 7.74 6.20 -5.50
N GLY A 434 7.03 5.07 -5.39
CA GLY A 434 7.23 4.06 -4.36
C GLY A 434 8.67 3.60 -4.21
N ASP A 435 9.38 3.36 -5.31
CA ASP A 435 10.76 2.87 -5.25
C ASP A 435 11.73 3.89 -4.63
N GLU A 436 11.60 5.19 -4.94
CA GLU A 436 12.51 6.21 -4.40
C GLU A 436 12.30 6.42 -2.89
N ILE A 437 11.04 6.55 -2.46
CA ILE A 437 10.71 6.78 -1.05
C ILE A 437 11.02 5.52 -0.23
N TYR A 438 10.67 4.34 -0.76
CA TYR A 438 10.96 3.07 -0.10
C TYR A 438 12.47 2.82 0.02
N ASN A 439 13.24 3.10 -1.03
CA ASN A 439 14.70 2.98 -0.97
C ASN A 439 15.33 4.00 0.01
N LEU A 440 14.81 5.22 0.06
CA LEU A 440 15.28 6.26 0.96
C LEU A 440 15.04 5.88 2.43
N TYR A 441 13.85 5.35 2.75
CA TYR A 441 13.55 4.77 4.06
C TYR A 441 14.41 3.53 4.39
N LYS A 442 14.53 2.58 3.45
CA LYS A 442 15.37 1.39 3.66
C LYS A 442 16.84 1.75 3.89
N SER A 443 17.33 2.80 3.24
CA SER A 443 18.69 3.29 3.44
C SER A 443 18.89 3.97 4.80
N SER A 444 17.83 4.51 5.43
CA SER A 444 17.92 5.09 6.78
C SER A 444 17.85 4.06 7.91
N GLU A 445 17.44 2.82 7.63
CA GLU A 445 17.53 1.71 8.59
C GLU A 445 18.97 1.15 8.71
N GLN A 446 19.89 1.53 7.81
CA GLN A 446 21.28 1.07 7.81
C GLN A 446 22.21 2.22 8.14
N VAL A 447 22.90 2.09 9.26
CA VAL A 447 23.86 3.09 9.74
C VAL A 447 25.01 3.20 8.74
N GLN A 448 25.15 4.37 8.12
CA GLN A 448 26.15 4.64 7.09
C GLN A 448 27.44 5.14 7.73
N VAL A 449 28.49 4.31 7.71
CA VAL A 449 29.82 4.69 8.20
C VAL A 449 30.67 5.20 7.03
N GLN A 450 31.01 6.49 7.02
CA GLN A 450 31.79 7.12 5.96
C GLN A 450 33.14 7.61 6.47
N TRP A 451 34.11 6.70 6.56
CA TRP A 451 35.49 7.04 6.94
C TRP A 451 36.19 7.88 5.87
N LYS A 452 36.78 9.00 6.28
CA LYS A 452 37.68 9.79 5.45
C LYS A 452 38.80 10.37 6.31
N SER A 453 40.04 10.02 5.99
CA SER A 453 41.22 10.49 6.72
C SER A 453 41.63 11.91 6.32
N GLY A 454 42.41 12.55 7.19
CA GLY A 454 42.90 13.92 7.03
C GLY A 454 42.06 14.95 7.79
N ARG A 455 42.19 16.22 7.40
CA ARG A 455 41.50 17.35 8.05
C ARG A 455 40.47 17.97 7.11
N GLY A 456 39.29 18.23 7.64
CA GLY A 456 38.27 19.03 6.96
C GLY A 456 38.75 20.47 6.81
N ASN A 457 38.42 21.08 5.67
CA ASN A 457 38.35 22.54 5.62
C ASN A 457 36.96 22.89 6.17
N PRO A 458 36.85 23.63 7.29
CA PRO A 458 35.55 24.03 7.78
C PRO A 458 34.83 24.79 6.66
N PRO A 459 33.57 24.46 6.34
CA PRO A 459 32.81 25.28 5.41
C PRO A 459 32.68 26.68 6.00
N ASP A 460 33.14 27.68 5.24
CA ASP A 460 32.74 29.05 5.43
C ASP A 460 31.20 29.07 5.35
N GLU A 461 30.56 29.46 6.45
CA GLU A 461 29.12 29.76 6.56
C GLU A 461 28.14 28.58 6.72
N TYR A 462 27.64 28.44 7.96
CA TYR A 462 26.21 28.17 8.17
C TYR A 462 25.62 29.38 8.88
N GLU A 463 24.76 30.13 8.18
CA GLU A 463 24.04 31.27 8.74
C GLU A 463 23.03 30.82 9.79
N MET A 464 23.28 31.17 11.05
CA MET A 464 22.23 31.37 12.05
C MET A 464 22.55 32.58 12.92
N ASN A 465 21.76 33.64 12.75
CA ASN A 465 21.82 34.91 13.46
C ASN A 465 22.03 34.77 14.98
N THR A 466 23.16 35.27 15.47
CA THR A 466 23.37 35.94 16.78
C THR A 466 24.84 36.43 16.84
N LYS A 467 25.05 37.67 16.38
CA LYS A 467 26.30 38.22 15.79
C LYS A 467 27.53 38.44 16.70
N ALA A 468 27.61 37.94 17.94
CA ALA A 468 28.81 38.17 18.77
C ALA A 468 29.33 36.95 19.55
N LYS A 469 28.45 36.13 20.13
CA LYS A 469 28.85 34.98 20.95
C LYS A 469 29.26 33.75 20.11
N LYS A 470 28.52 33.44 19.04
CA LYS A 470 28.80 32.27 18.19
C LYS A 470 30.17 32.32 17.53
N ARG A 471 30.55 33.45 16.93
CA ARG A 471 31.82 33.60 16.21
C ARG A 471 33.05 33.32 17.10
N LYS A 472 32.98 33.68 18.38
CA LYS A 472 34.04 33.39 19.37
C LYS A 472 34.06 31.92 19.79
N VAL A 473 32.89 31.29 19.99
CA VAL A 473 32.78 29.87 20.35
C VAL A 473 33.26 28.97 19.21
N THR A 474 32.84 29.23 17.97
CA THR A 474 33.27 28.47 16.78
C THR A 474 34.79 28.53 16.59
N ARG A 475 35.40 29.73 16.73
CA ARG A 475 36.86 29.87 16.63
C ARG A 475 37.61 29.07 17.70
N ILE A 476 37.14 29.09 18.95
CA ILE A 476 37.74 28.30 20.04
C ILE A 476 37.61 26.80 19.75
N HIS A 477 36.46 26.35 19.23
CA HIS A 477 36.27 24.96 18.84
C HIS A 477 37.28 24.53 17.78
N THR A 478 37.37 25.28 16.68
CA THR A 478 38.31 25.01 15.57
C THR A 478 39.77 25.03 16.05
N ASP A 479 40.15 25.96 16.92
CA ASP A 479 41.50 26.00 17.49
C ASP A 479 41.81 24.74 18.33
N LEU A 480 40.83 24.24 19.10
CA LEU A 480 40.97 23.01 19.89
C LEU A 480 41.02 21.74 19.01
N VAL A 481 40.17 21.64 17.98
CA VAL A 481 40.19 20.55 16.99
C VAL A 481 41.57 20.48 16.34
N ASN A 482 42.05 21.60 15.79
CA ASN A 482 43.35 21.64 15.12
C ASN A 482 44.50 21.30 16.07
N GLY A 483 44.51 21.88 17.27
CA GLY A 483 45.55 21.59 18.26
C GLY A 483 45.57 20.13 18.72
N LEU A 484 44.40 19.50 18.89
CA LEU A 484 44.32 18.08 19.20
C LEU A 484 44.73 17.21 18.00
N ALA A 485 44.33 17.56 16.78
CA ALA A 485 44.76 16.85 15.57
C ALA A 485 46.28 16.92 15.37
N ASP A 486 46.89 18.09 15.56
CA ASP A 486 48.35 18.27 15.53
C ASP A 486 49.04 17.34 16.54
N TYR A 487 48.51 17.26 17.76
CA TYR A 487 49.03 16.38 18.80
C TYR A 487 48.91 14.90 18.43
N LEU A 488 47.75 14.47 17.91
CA LEU A 488 47.51 13.09 17.52
C LEU A 488 48.40 12.66 16.34
N GLU A 489 48.70 13.56 15.40
CA GLU A 489 49.63 13.30 14.29
C GLU A 489 51.08 13.03 14.73
N LEU A 490 51.45 13.38 15.97
CA LEU A 490 52.74 13.01 16.53
C LEU A 490 52.80 11.52 16.92
N THR A 491 51.65 10.89 17.13
CA THR A 491 51.53 9.52 17.66
C THR A 491 50.94 8.54 16.64
N TYR A 492 50.01 9.00 15.80
CA TYR A 492 49.30 8.19 14.82
C TYR A 492 49.60 8.63 13.38
N PRO A 493 49.70 7.68 12.42
CA PRO A 493 49.75 7.98 11.00
C PRO A 493 48.57 8.86 10.53
N LYS A 494 48.84 9.79 9.61
CA LYS A 494 47.84 10.76 9.11
C LYS A 494 46.61 10.10 8.45
N ASP A 495 46.77 8.93 7.86
CA ASP A 495 45.70 8.15 7.24
C ASP A 495 44.79 7.43 8.26
N GLN A 496 45.22 7.35 9.53
CA GLN A 496 44.43 6.83 10.64
C GLN A 496 43.65 7.91 11.38
N ILE A 497 43.92 9.19 11.12
CA ILE A 497 43.25 10.31 11.78
C ILE A 497 42.23 10.92 10.83
N SER A 498 41.04 11.18 11.36
CA SER A 498 40.01 11.97 10.71
C SER A 498 39.62 13.12 11.62
N ALA A 499 39.76 14.36 11.17
CA ALA A 499 39.30 15.55 11.89
C ALA A 499 38.24 16.26 11.05
N GLU A 500 37.00 16.34 11.54
CA GLU A 500 35.84 16.93 10.86
C GLU A 500 35.59 16.35 9.45
N LEU A 501 35.87 15.06 9.24
CA LEU A 501 35.65 14.35 7.97
C LEU A 501 34.90 13.02 8.13
N PHE A 502 35.07 12.33 9.26
CA PHE A 502 34.41 11.06 9.52
C PHE A 502 32.95 11.29 9.90
N ARG A 503 32.05 10.57 9.21
CA ARG A 503 30.63 10.60 9.50
C ARG A 503 30.11 9.21 9.87
N ILE A 504 29.26 9.19 10.89
CA ILE A 504 28.35 8.08 11.18
C ILE A 504 26.95 8.63 10.89
N ASP A 505 26.27 8.03 9.93
CA ASP A 505 25.13 8.59 9.22
C ASP A 505 25.44 10.01 8.70
N ASN A 506 24.67 10.99 9.14
CA ASN A 506 24.82 12.39 8.78
C ASN A 506 25.54 13.20 9.88
N LYS A 507 26.00 12.56 10.95
CA LYS A 507 26.67 13.21 12.07
C LYS A 507 28.17 13.25 11.85
N LEU A 508 28.74 14.44 11.98
CA LEU A 508 30.16 14.67 11.82
C LEU A 508 30.86 14.49 13.16
N ILE A 509 31.87 13.64 13.20
CA ILE A 509 32.68 13.45 14.40
C ILE A 509 33.80 14.50 14.39
N ASP A 510 34.04 15.13 15.55
CA ASP A 510 35.06 16.17 15.69
C ASP A 510 36.44 15.62 15.32
N ILE A 511 36.88 14.55 16.01
CA ILE A 511 38.08 13.79 15.64
C ILE A 511 37.85 12.30 15.89
N ALA A 512 38.36 11.45 15.01
CA ALA A 512 38.46 10.01 15.22
C ALA A 512 39.83 9.48 14.83
N VAL A 513 40.30 8.48 15.57
CA VAL A 513 41.48 7.70 15.23
C VAL A 513 41.05 6.26 14.98
N ARG A 514 41.46 5.71 13.83
CA ARG A 514 41.22 4.32 13.47
C ARG A 514 42.47 3.50 13.72
N ASN A 515 42.40 2.61 14.71
CA ASN A 515 43.48 1.70 15.05
C ASN A 515 43.12 0.28 14.58
N SER A 516 43.62 -0.14 13.42
CA SER A 516 43.25 -1.42 12.79
C SER A 516 41.73 -1.53 12.54
N ASN A 517 41.02 -2.25 13.43
CA ASN A 517 39.57 -2.44 13.40
C ASN A 517 38.82 -1.69 14.52
N THR A 518 39.53 -1.06 15.45
CA THR A 518 38.92 -0.29 16.54
C THR A 518 38.98 1.21 16.28
N PHE A 519 38.08 1.95 16.93
CA PHE A 519 37.99 3.40 16.83
C PHE A 519 38.15 4.07 18.19
N ILE A 520 38.90 5.17 18.20
CA ILE A 520 38.93 6.13 19.29
C ILE A 520 38.19 7.37 18.81
N LEU A 521 37.09 7.73 19.46
CA LEU A 521 36.26 8.86 19.07
C LEU A 521 36.45 10.00 20.05
N PHE A 522 36.63 11.22 19.53
CA PHE A 522 36.79 12.43 20.31
C PHE A 522 35.62 13.36 20.06
N GLU A 523 35.09 13.92 21.14
CA GLU A 523 34.06 14.96 21.12
C GLU A 523 34.56 16.17 21.91
N ILE A 524 34.69 17.31 21.24
CA ILE A 524 35.35 18.50 21.76
C ILE A 524 34.30 19.50 22.23
N LYS A 525 34.45 19.98 23.47
CA LYS A 525 33.57 21.00 24.07
C LYS A 525 34.37 22.17 24.59
N THR A 526 33.79 23.36 24.47
CA THR A 526 34.48 24.64 24.72
C THR A 526 34.16 25.24 26.09
N SER A 527 33.40 24.55 26.95
CA SER A 527 33.07 25.06 28.28
C SER A 527 34.32 25.17 29.15
N LYS A 528 34.33 26.19 30.00
CA LYS A 528 35.33 26.39 31.06
C LYS A 528 35.09 25.49 32.27
N ILE A 529 34.02 24.70 32.27
CA ILE A 529 33.63 23.78 33.34
C ILE A 529 33.64 22.35 32.79
N ALA A 530 34.48 21.48 33.35
CA ALA A 530 34.65 20.10 32.86
C ALA A 530 33.35 19.27 32.95
N LYS A 531 32.57 19.42 34.02
CA LYS A 531 31.26 18.77 34.16
C LYS A 531 30.31 19.10 33.01
N ASP A 532 30.33 20.34 32.51
CA ASP A 532 29.47 20.75 31.40
C ASP A 532 29.94 20.16 30.07
N ASN A 533 31.26 20.10 29.86
CA ASN A 533 31.84 19.40 28.71
C ASN A 533 31.41 17.92 28.72
N ILE A 534 31.49 17.24 29.87
CA ILE A 534 31.02 15.86 30.01
C ILE A 534 29.54 15.74 29.68
N ARG A 535 28.69 16.60 30.25
CA ARG A 535 27.23 16.55 30.01
C ARG A 535 26.88 16.72 28.53
N GLN A 536 27.56 17.63 27.84
CA GLN A 536 27.27 17.96 26.44
C GLN A 536 27.81 16.92 25.45
N ALA A 537 28.97 16.32 25.74
CA ALA A 537 29.63 15.38 24.84
C ALA A 537 29.12 13.94 24.97
N LEU A 538 28.69 13.53 26.17
CA LEU A 538 28.39 12.13 26.45
C LEU A 538 27.32 11.54 25.52
N GLY A 539 26.22 12.24 25.28
CA GLY A 539 25.15 11.75 24.40
C GLY A 539 25.63 11.51 22.96
N GLN A 540 26.46 12.41 22.44
CA GLN A 540 27.02 12.31 21.08
C GLN A 540 27.98 11.14 20.96
N LEU A 541 28.92 11.01 21.91
CA LEU A 541 29.85 9.87 21.93
C LEU A 541 29.15 8.52 22.06
N LEU A 542 28.14 8.41 22.92
CA LEU A 542 27.36 7.18 23.07
C LEU A 542 26.58 6.85 21.80
N GLU A 543 26.01 7.86 21.15
CA GLU A 543 25.33 7.68 19.88
C GLU A 543 26.29 7.17 18.80
N TYR A 544 27.45 7.81 18.61
CA TYR A 544 28.45 7.33 17.65
C TYR A 544 28.89 5.90 17.93
N ALA A 545 29.09 5.57 19.21
CA ALA A 545 29.61 4.28 19.66
C ALA A 545 28.62 3.13 19.53
N TYR A 546 27.34 3.36 19.87
CA TYR A 546 26.36 2.30 20.08
C TYR A 546 25.21 2.33 19.08
N TYR A 547 25.08 3.41 18.31
CA TYR A 547 24.18 3.45 17.16
C TYR A 547 24.84 2.87 15.90
N SER A 548 26.13 2.56 15.92
CA SER A 548 26.86 1.92 14.82
C SER A 548 27.47 0.59 15.26
N ASP A 549 27.81 -0.28 14.31
CA ASP A 549 28.51 -1.55 14.58
C ASP A 549 30.04 -1.38 14.74
N LEU A 550 30.50 -0.18 15.11
CA LEU A 550 31.93 0.10 15.28
C LEU A 550 32.46 -0.51 16.58
N GLU A 551 33.62 -1.16 16.50
CA GLU A 551 34.36 -1.54 17.71
C GLU A 551 35.05 -0.31 18.31
N ILE A 552 34.58 0.12 19.48
CA ILE A 552 35.09 1.32 20.15
C ILE A 552 36.15 0.95 21.19
N GLU A 553 37.37 1.42 20.96
CA GLU A 553 38.47 1.31 21.92
C GLU A 553 38.32 2.34 23.04
N SER A 554 37.97 3.58 22.70
CA SER A 554 37.85 4.68 23.66
C SER A 554 36.96 5.81 23.17
N LEU A 555 36.21 6.40 24.10
CA LEU A 555 35.38 7.58 23.90
C LEU A 555 35.98 8.73 24.70
N ILE A 556 36.42 9.78 24.04
CA ILE A 556 37.22 10.83 24.67
C ILE A 556 36.48 12.15 24.60
N ILE A 557 36.18 12.69 25.78
CA ILE A 557 35.65 14.05 25.90
C ILE A 557 36.85 14.99 26.01
N ALA A 558 37.01 15.91 25.07
CA ALA A 558 38.12 16.85 25.06
C ALA A 558 37.65 18.28 25.33
N GLY A 559 38.40 19.04 26.13
CA GLY A 559 38.04 20.44 26.39
C GLY A 559 39.08 21.27 27.14
N PRO A 560 38.91 22.59 27.23
CA PRO A 560 39.90 23.51 27.79
C PRO A 560 39.86 23.60 29.33
N ALA A 561 38.93 22.90 29.97
CA ALA A 561 38.75 22.92 31.42
C ALA A 561 39.46 21.74 32.08
N ALA A 562 40.31 22.00 33.07
CA ALA A 562 40.82 20.95 33.95
C ALA A 562 39.70 20.41 34.85
N MET A 563 39.72 19.10 35.14
CA MET A 563 38.76 18.50 36.07
C MET A 563 39.09 18.86 37.52
N SER A 564 38.05 19.21 38.29
CA SER A 564 38.13 19.23 39.76
C SER A 564 38.12 17.81 40.34
N LYS A 565 38.41 17.67 41.65
CA LYS A 565 38.26 16.38 42.35
C LYS A 565 36.84 15.81 42.22
N ASN A 566 35.83 16.67 42.31
CA ASN A 566 34.43 16.26 42.19
C ASN A 566 34.09 15.77 40.77
N ASP A 567 34.66 16.41 39.74
CA ASP A 567 34.46 16.01 38.34
C ASP A 567 35.16 14.66 38.05
N LEU A 568 36.34 14.44 38.63
CA LEU A 568 37.05 13.18 38.56
C LEU A 568 36.28 12.03 39.20
N ASP A 569 35.80 12.24 40.42
CA ASP A 569 35.01 11.25 41.12
C ASP A 569 33.69 10.98 40.38
N TYR A 570 33.13 12.01 39.73
CA TYR A 570 31.97 11.87 38.85
C TYR A 570 32.28 11.00 37.61
N LEU A 571 33.35 11.29 36.87
CA LEU A 571 33.75 10.53 35.70
C LEU A 571 34.06 9.07 36.05
N ARG A 572 34.79 8.83 37.15
CA ARG A 572 35.08 7.47 37.64
C ARG A 572 33.82 6.68 37.97
N ARG A 573 32.87 7.30 38.68
CA ARG A 573 31.58 6.66 38.97
C ARG A 573 30.82 6.35 37.69
N LEU A 574 30.86 7.25 36.71
CA LEU A 574 30.22 7.03 35.41
C LEU A 574 30.84 5.81 34.71
N LYS A 575 32.17 5.81 34.49
CA LYS A 575 32.91 4.67 33.90
C LYS A 575 32.60 3.35 34.62
N HIS A 576 32.68 3.35 35.95
CA HIS A 576 32.45 2.13 36.73
C HIS A 576 31.00 1.63 36.64
N LYS A 577 30.00 2.53 36.61
CA LYS A 577 28.60 2.10 36.59
C LYS A 577 28.13 1.67 35.21
N THR A 578 28.64 2.29 34.15
CA THR A 578 28.17 2.03 32.78
C THR A 578 29.11 1.12 31.99
N GLN A 579 30.34 0.89 32.47
CA GLN A 579 31.37 0.09 31.80
C GLN A 579 31.76 0.60 30.40
N ILE A 580 31.46 1.87 30.10
CA ILE A 580 31.84 2.52 28.84
C ILE A 580 33.32 2.96 28.88
N PRO A 581 34.08 2.86 27.78
CA PRO A 581 35.50 3.22 27.72
C PRO A 581 35.72 4.74 27.61
N LEU A 582 35.16 5.50 28.56
CA LEU A 582 35.07 6.96 28.51
C LEU A 582 36.23 7.69 29.19
N GLU A 583 36.89 8.63 28.53
CA GLU A 583 37.97 9.44 29.10
C GLU A 583 37.67 10.94 29.00
N TYR A 584 38.42 11.73 29.76
CA TYR A 584 38.39 13.18 29.64
C TYR A 584 39.82 13.72 29.43
N TRP A 585 40.01 14.44 28.33
CA TRP A 585 41.29 15.03 27.96
C TRP A 585 41.24 16.55 28.11
N HIS A 586 42.11 17.08 28.94
CA HIS A 586 42.26 18.53 29.12
C HIS A 586 43.26 19.08 28.10
N ILE A 587 42.77 19.94 27.19
CA ILE A 587 43.57 20.62 26.18
C ILE A 587 44.03 21.97 26.73
N LYS A 588 45.35 22.15 26.89
CA LYS A 588 45.95 23.45 27.19
C LYS A 588 46.34 24.16 25.89
N VAL A 589 45.70 25.29 25.62
CA VAL A 589 46.10 26.19 24.53
C VAL A 589 47.12 27.18 25.06
N ALA A 590 48.39 27.07 24.64
CA ALA A 590 49.42 28.05 24.97
C ALA A 590 49.18 29.35 24.19
N GLN A 591 49.10 30.49 24.87
CA GLN A 591 49.12 31.79 24.19
C GLN A 591 50.53 32.08 23.66
N GLY A 592 50.71 32.04 22.34
CA GLY A 592 51.84 32.71 21.67
C GLY A 592 53.05 31.86 21.25
N GLN A 593 53.00 30.53 21.31
CA GLN A 593 54.03 29.68 20.70
C GLN A 593 53.39 28.53 19.91
N LYS A 594 53.93 28.28 18.71
CA LYS A 594 53.42 27.30 17.74
C LYS A 594 53.59 25.84 18.16
N ASP A 595 54.24 25.55 19.29
CA ASP A 595 54.57 24.19 19.70
C ASP A 595 54.39 24.03 21.21
N SER A 596 53.27 23.43 21.64
CA SER A 596 53.14 22.53 22.82
C SER A 596 51.70 22.52 23.37
N VAL A 597 50.89 21.58 22.87
CA VAL A 597 49.67 21.15 23.59
C VAL A 597 50.11 20.22 24.72
N LEU A 598 50.09 20.72 25.96
CA LEU A 598 50.37 19.92 27.16
C LEU A 598 49.10 19.18 27.58
N MET A 599 49.01 17.90 27.23
CA MET A 599 47.93 16.99 27.64
C MET A 599 48.18 16.47 29.06
N LYS A 600 47.12 16.42 29.87
CA LYS A 600 47.14 15.70 31.14
C LYS A 600 46.03 14.65 31.12
N TYR A 601 46.44 13.38 31.10
CA TYR A 601 45.57 12.24 31.36
C TYR A 601 45.03 12.33 32.79
N VAL A 602 43.73 12.10 32.96
CA VAL A 602 43.18 11.85 34.30
C VAL A 602 42.07 10.81 34.29
#